data_AF-A0A4R2RR61-F1
#
_entry.id   AF-A0A4R2RR61-F1
#
_cell.length_a   1.000
_cell.length_b   1.000
_cell.length_c   1.000
_cell.angle_alpha   90.00
_cell.angle_beta   90.00
_cell.angle_gamma   90.00
#
_symmetry.space_group_name_H-M   'P 1'
#
loop_
_entity.id
_entity.type
_entity.pdbx_description
1 polymer ?
#
loop_
_entity_poly.entity_id
_entity_poly.type
_entity_poly.pdbx_seq_one_letter_code
_entity_poly.pdbx_strand_id
1 'polypeptide(L)' 'MTRLPVVIVLLLAVAGLVALDVVISVPLDPYGAPPLLALGSGEAASGAHCAALPGN' A
#
# COMPACT_ATOMS: atom_id res chain seq x y z
N MET A 1 -1.23 -19.51 -30.04
CA MET A 1 -2.04 -19.00 -28.90
C MET A 1 -1.18 -18.93 -27.64
N THR A 2 -0.21 -18.03 -27.57
CA THR A 2 0.73 -17.91 -26.42
C THR A 2 0.28 -16.91 -25.36
N ARG A 3 -0.74 -16.09 -25.65
CA ARG A 3 -1.22 -15.06 -24.72
C ARG A 3 -1.95 -15.64 -23.52
N LEU A 4 -2.73 -16.71 -23.71
CA LEU A 4 -3.48 -17.34 -22.62
C LEU A 4 -2.58 -17.90 -21.50
N PRO A 5 -1.56 -18.73 -21.78
CA PRO A 5 -0.68 -19.22 -20.71
C PRO A 5 0.09 -18.08 -20.02
N VAL A 6 0.52 -17.06 -20.77
CA VAL A 6 1.20 -15.88 -20.20
C VAL A 6 0.28 -15.13 -19.23
N VAL A 7 -0.98 -14.90 -19.61
CA VAL A 7 -1.97 -14.24 -18.75
C VAL A 7 -2.24 -15.06 -17.50
N ILE A 8 -2.37 -16.38 -17.62
CA ILE A 8 -2.59 -17.27 -16.46
C ILE A 8 -1.41 -17.17 -15.49
N VAL A 9 -0.18 -17.27 -15.98
CA VAL A 9 1.02 -17.18 -15.14
C VAL A 9 1.11 -15.81 -14.46
N LEU A 10 0.83 -14.72 -15.19
CA LEU A 10 0.80 -13.38 -14.62
C LEU A 10 -0.22 -13.26 -13.49
N LEU A 11 -1.46 -13.71 -13.71
CA LEU A 11 -2.52 -13.63 -12.71
C LEU A 11 -2.21 -14.48 -11.48
N LEU A 12 -1.63 -15.67 -11.66
CA LEU A 12 -1.17 -16.50 -10.54
C LEU A 12 -0.06 -15.81 -9.74
N ALA A 13 0.90 -15.17 -10.42
CA ALA A 13 1.97 -14.44 -9.75
C ALA A 13 1.43 -13.24 -8.94
N VAL A 14 0.50 -12.47 -9.51
CA VAL A 14 -0.16 -11.34 -8.81
C VAL A 14 -0.97 -11.84 -7.61
N ALA A 15 -1.77 -12.89 -7.80
CA ALA A 15 -2.55 -13.47 -6.70
C ALA A 15 -1.64 -13.99 -5.58
N GLY A 16 -0.53 -14.64 -5.92
CA GLY A 16 0.47 -15.10 -4.95
C GLY A 16 1.12 -13.96 -4.18
N LEU A 17 1.46 -12.86 -4.86
CA LEU A 17 2.00 -11.66 -4.22
C LEU A 17 1.00 -11.06 -3.23
N VAL A 18 -0.26 -10.90 -3.62
CA VAL A 18 -1.32 -10.34 -2.75
C VAL A 18 -1.58 -11.25 -1.56
N ALA A 19 -1.63 -12.56 -1.76
CA ALA A 19 -1.80 -13.51 -0.67
C ALA A 19 -0.64 -13.44 0.33
N LEU A 20 0.61 -13.34 -0.17
CA LEU A 20 1.79 -13.18 0.66
C LEU A 20 1.76 -11.86 1.45
N ASP A 21 1.39 -10.76 0.81
CA ASP A 21 1.22 -9.45 1.44
C ASP A 21 0.19 -9.51 2.58
N VAL A 22 -0.99 -10.09 2.35
CA VAL A 22 -2.04 -10.23 3.38
C VAL A 22 -1.59 -11.08 4.58
N VAL A 23 -0.80 -12.13 4.35
CA VAL A 23 -0.32 -13.02 5.42
C VAL A 23 0.78 -12.36 6.26
N ILE A 24 1.64 -11.57 5.64
CA ILE A 24 2.84 -11.01 6.29
C ILE A 24 2.60 -9.61 6.84
N SER A 25 1.75 -8.81 6.21
CA SER A 25 1.54 -7.40 6.58
C SER A 25 0.83 -7.26 7.92
N VAL A 26 1.31 -6.30 8.72
CA VAL A 26 0.67 -5.91 9.97
C VAL A 26 -0.68 -5.24 9.67
N PRO A 27 -1.70 -5.33 10.56
CA PRO A 27 -2.94 -4.58 10.37
C PRO A 27 -2.66 -3.10 10.11
N LEU A 28 -3.28 -2.56 9.05
CA LEU A 28 -3.08 -1.17 8.67
C LEU A 28 -3.52 -0.28 9.84
N ASP A 29 -2.60 0.52 10.37
CA ASP A 29 -2.91 1.54 11.38
C ASP A 29 -3.56 2.74 10.69
N PRO A 30 -4.88 2.95 10.86
CA PRO A 30 -5.58 4.04 10.17
C PRO A 30 -5.19 5.43 10.69
N TYR A 31 -4.53 5.53 11.84
CA TYR A 31 -4.10 6.79 12.45
C TYR A 31 -2.63 7.12 12.19
N GLY A 32 -1.82 6.11 11.85
CA GLY A 32 -0.43 6.24 11.43
C GLY A 32 -0.21 6.10 9.92
N ALA A 33 -1.28 5.91 9.14
CA ALA A 33 -1.17 5.70 7.70
C ALA A 33 -0.66 6.96 7.00
N PRO A 34 0.51 6.91 6.33
CA PRO A 34 0.91 8.00 5.45
C PRO A 34 -0.10 8.14 4.31
N PRO A 35 -0.28 9.35 3.75
CA PRO A 35 -1.16 9.59 2.62
C PRO A 35 -0.84 8.64 1.48
N LEU A 36 -1.91 8.21 0.82
CA LEU A 36 -1.91 7.18 -0.23
C LEU A 36 -0.93 7.48 -1.39
N LEU A 37 -0.52 8.74 -1.55
CA LEU A 37 0.47 9.20 -2.51
C LEU A 37 1.39 10.26 -1.87
N ALA A 38 2.62 9.89 -1.52
CA ALA A 38 3.64 10.79 -0.93
C ALA A 38 4.95 10.76 -1.73
N LEU A 39 4.87 10.94 -3.05
CA LEU A 39 6.03 10.86 -3.92
C LEU A 39 6.88 12.14 -3.83
N GLY A 40 7.82 12.12 -2.89
CA GLY A 40 8.92 13.09 -2.77
C GLY A 40 8.62 14.35 -1.95
N SER A 41 7.46 14.44 -1.30
CA SER A 41 6.93 15.69 -0.74
C SER A 41 7.14 15.93 0.76
N GLY A 42 7.60 14.95 1.55
CA GLY A 42 7.63 15.06 3.03
C GLY A 42 6.23 15.08 3.70
N GLU A 43 5.19 15.31 2.91
CA GLU A 43 3.76 15.30 3.27
C GLU A 43 3.21 13.91 3.59
N ALA A 44 4.06 12.89 3.70
CA ALA A 44 3.68 11.73 4.48
C ALA A 44 3.26 12.08 5.93
N ALA A 45 3.59 13.30 6.37
CA ALA A 45 3.40 13.82 7.70
C ALA A 45 2.05 14.54 7.99
N SER A 46 1.09 14.69 7.07
CA SER A 46 -0.11 15.54 7.34
C SER A 46 -1.47 15.04 6.80
N GLY A 47 -1.50 13.89 6.11
CA GLY A 47 -2.59 13.55 5.18
C GLY A 47 -4.00 13.32 5.75
N ALA A 48 -4.18 13.29 7.07
CA ALA A 48 -5.51 13.22 7.66
C ALA A 48 -5.56 13.88 9.05
N HIS A 49 -6.21 15.06 9.10
CA HIS A 49 -6.90 15.65 10.26
C HIS A 49 -6.15 16.69 11.09
N CYS A 50 -6.97 17.48 11.79
CA CYS A 50 -6.69 18.39 12.91
C CYS A 50 -5.95 17.75 14.11
N ALA A 51 -5.10 16.74 13.89
CA ALA A 51 -4.28 16.04 14.86
C ALA A 51 -2.82 16.54 14.86
N ALA A 52 -2.50 17.61 14.15
CA ALA A 52 -1.24 18.32 14.32
C ALA A 52 -1.21 18.93 15.73
N LEU A 53 -0.61 18.22 16.68
CA LEU A 53 -0.25 18.80 17.98
C LEU A 53 0.59 20.06 17.72
N PRO A 54 0.33 21.20 18.39
CA PRO A 54 1.21 22.35 18.30
C PRO A 54 2.60 21.95 18.81
N GLY A 55 3.61 22.12 17.95
CA GLY A 55 5.01 22.03 18.37
C GLY A 55 5.35 23.16 19.35
N ASN A 56 6.25 22.89 20.29
CA ASN A 56 6.86 23.91 21.15
C ASN A 56 7.51 25.02 20.33
#